data_AF-A0A3Q0JKR8-F1
#
_entry.id   AF-A0A3Q0JKR8-F1
#
_cell.length_a   1.000
_cell.length_b   1.000
_cell.length_c   1.000
_cell.angle_alpha   90.00
_cell.angle_beta   90.00
_cell.angle_gamma   90.00
#
_symmetry.space_group_name_H-M   'P 1'
#
loop_
_entity.id
_entity.type
_entity.pdbx_description
1 polymer ?
#
loop_
_entity_poly.entity_id
_entity_poly.type
_entity_poly.pdbx_seq_one_letter_code
_entity_poly.pdbx_strand_id
1 'polypeptide(L)'
;MVSKLEHFCMPPVFTCGLTVVSIYLCVSNLHVSVDTIPWEALTYTFGEVNYGGRVTDYWDQRTLKTILLTYFGFHTLAPDYVYSASGTYYCPETEECNTLEMYREFVEELPIIEEPEIFGMHDNANIAFQMKETKNVIQTIMEVQPREGGSSEGKSPDELVLEQCDSVIERIKTKIDKDNAHPSLLEKGKHGVEFRSYR
;
A
#
# COMPACT_ATOMS: atom_id res chain seq x y z
N MET A 1 2.84 -7.89 2.61
CA MET A 1 2.63 -6.75 3.53
C MET A 1 2.79 -5.43 2.81
N VAL A 2 3.92 -5.18 2.13
CA VAL A 2 4.15 -3.95 1.35
C VAL A 2 3.11 -3.75 0.23
N SER A 3 2.72 -4.82 -0.48
CA SER A 3 1.75 -4.73 -1.59
C SER A 3 0.29 -4.41 -1.19
N LYS A 4 -0.10 -4.64 0.07
CA LYS A 4 -1.44 -4.26 0.57
C LYS A 4 -1.47 -2.79 1.05
N LEU A 5 -0.33 -2.30 1.55
CA LEU A 5 -0.17 -0.89 1.94
C LEU A 5 -0.13 0.07 0.74
N GLU A 6 0.20 -0.40 -0.46
CA GLU A 6 0.14 0.41 -1.68
C GLU A 6 -1.29 0.76 -2.13
N HIS A 7 -2.31 0.01 -1.68
CA HIS A 7 -3.73 0.40 -1.82
C HIS A 7 -4.19 1.32 -0.69
N PHE A 8 -3.34 1.53 0.32
CA PHE A 8 -3.45 2.58 1.32
C PHE A 8 -2.73 3.87 0.88
N CYS A 9 -2.48 4.03 -0.44
CA CYS A 9 -2.45 5.36 -1.01
C CYS A 9 -3.84 5.94 -0.75
N MET A 10 -4.01 6.66 0.36
CA MET A 10 -5.21 7.43 0.66
C MET A 10 -5.49 8.25 -0.60
N PRO A 11 -6.48 7.87 -1.43
CA PRO A 11 -6.75 8.69 -2.59
C PRO A 11 -7.22 10.04 -2.03
N PRO A 12 -6.84 11.19 -2.64
CA PRO A 12 -7.28 12.52 -2.19
C PRO A 12 -8.81 12.73 -2.25
N VAL A 13 -9.57 11.68 -2.57
CA VAL A 13 -11.02 11.58 -2.45
C VAL A 13 -11.44 11.01 -1.08
N PHE A 14 -10.95 11.60 0.01
CA PHE A 14 -11.74 11.66 1.24
C PHE A 14 -12.62 12.89 1.13
N THR A 15 -13.84 12.66 0.64
CA THR A 15 -14.87 13.69 0.45
C THR A 15 -14.87 14.66 1.62
N CYS A 16 -14.64 15.94 1.32
CA CYS A 16 -14.68 17.07 2.24
C CYS A 16 -15.94 17.06 3.13
N GLY A 17 -17.02 16.40 2.72
CA GLY A 17 -18.23 16.21 3.52
C GLY A 17 -18.07 15.30 4.76
N LEU A 18 -17.29 14.21 4.70
CA LEU A 18 -17.11 13.31 5.85
C LEU A 18 -16.20 13.91 6.92
N THR A 19 -15.20 14.69 6.50
CA THR A 19 -14.32 15.42 7.41
C THR A 19 -15.05 16.60 8.06
N VAL A 20 -15.86 17.35 7.31
CA VAL A 20 -16.69 18.45 7.87
C VAL A 20 -17.72 17.93 8.86
N VAL A 21 -18.41 16.82 8.57
CA VAL A 21 -19.36 16.21 9.52
C VAL A 21 -18.63 15.69 10.77
N SER A 22 -17.46 15.07 10.63
CA SER A 22 -16.67 14.61 11.77
C SER A 22 -16.16 15.76 12.64
N ILE A 23 -15.70 16.87 12.03
CA ILE A 23 -15.29 18.08 12.75
C ILE A 23 -16.50 18.71 13.43
N TYR A 24 -17.64 18.83 12.76
CA TYR A 24 -18.86 19.40 13.33
C TYR A 24 -19.40 18.55 14.49
N LEU A 25 -19.39 17.22 14.35
CA LEU A 25 -19.76 16.28 15.41
C LEU A 25 -18.78 16.36 16.58
N CYS A 26 -17.49 16.56 16.30
CA CYS A 26 -16.45 16.79 17.31
C CYS A 26 -16.71 18.10 18.07
N VAL A 27 -16.89 19.23 17.38
CA VAL A 27 -17.18 20.55 17.98
C VAL A 27 -18.50 20.54 18.75
N SER A 28 -19.52 19.84 18.25
CA SER A 28 -20.83 19.73 18.90
C SER A 28 -20.82 18.84 20.14
N ASN A 29 -20.07 17.73 20.12
CA ASN A 29 -19.89 16.87 21.30
C ASN A 29 -18.91 17.47 22.31
N LEU A 30 -17.91 18.25 21.87
CA LEU A 30 -16.99 18.95 22.78
C LEU A 30 -17.72 20.02 23.60
N HIS A 31 -18.80 20.61 23.06
CA HIS A 31 -19.68 21.50 23.82
C HIS A 31 -20.44 20.83 24.97
N VAL A 32 -20.46 19.49 25.04
CA VAL A 32 -21.19 18.74 26.09
C VAL A 32 -20.34 18.47 27.34
N SER A 33 -19.02 18.62 27.28
CA SER A 33 -18.15 18.46 28.46
C SER A 33 -16.88 19.30 28.32
N VAL A 34 -16.86 20.45 29.00
CA VAL A 34 -15.92 21.57 28.81
C VAL A 34 -14.49 21.28 29.32
N ASP A 35 -14.23 20.13 29.96
CA ASP A 35 -12.96 19.91 30.67
C ASP A 35 -12.09 18.76 30.13
N THR A 36 -12.58 17.91 29.20
CA THR A 36 -11.79 16.75 28.74
C THR A 36 -12.14 16.32 27.32
N ILE A 37 -11.11 16.18 26.48
CA ILE A 37 -11.25 15.70 25.09
C ILE A 37 -11.50 14.17 25.10
N PRO A 38 -12.60 13.68 24.51
CA PRO A 38 -12.93 12.26 24.50
C PRO A 38 -12.18 11.50 23.40
N TRP A 39 -10.89 11.22 23.62
CA TRP A 39 -10.00 10.57 22.64
C TRP A 39 -10.53 9.26 22.08
N GLU A 40 -11.08 8.39 22.91
CA GLU A 40 -11.63 7.10 22.46
C GLU A 40 -12.80 7.27 21.48
N ALA A 41 -13.67 8.25 21.74
CA ALA A 41 -14.79 8.55 20.85
C ALA A 41 -14.31 9.11 19.50
N LEU A 42 -13.24 9.91 19.51
CA LEU A 42 -12.63 10.44 18.29
C LEU A 42 -11.97 9.33 17.47
N THR A 43 -11.15 8.49 18.10
CA THR A 43 -10.51 7.35 17.42
C THR A 43 -11.55 6.38 16.86
N TYR A 44 -12.65 6.13 17.59
CA TYR A 44 -13.75 5.31 17.09
C TYR A 44 -14.46 5.94 15.90
N THR A 45 -14.77 7.24 15.96
CA THR A 45 -15.45 7.95 14.88
C THR A 45 -14.60 8.00 13.61
N PHE A 46 -13.33 8.38 13.72
CA PHE A 46 -12.44 8.38 12.57
C PHE A 46 -12.16 6.96 12.09
N GLY A 47 -11.69 6.05 12.95
CA GLY A 47 -11.30 4.69 12.57
C GLY A 47 -12.44 3.79 12.08
N GLU A 48 -13.54 3.69 12.83
CA GLU A 48 -14.62 2.75 12.52
C GLU A 48 -15.73 3.39 11.69
N VAL A 49 -16.15 4.63 12.01
CA VAL A 49 -17.28 5.26 11.30
C VAL A 49 -16.86 5.81 9.94
N ASN A 50 -15.74 6.51 9.84
CA ASN A 50 -15.29 7.11 8.57
C ASN A 50 -14.58 6.10 7.66
N TYR A 51 -13.77 5.20 8.22
CA TYR A 51 -12.96 4.25 7.45
C TYR A 51 -13.44 2.79 7.53
N GLY A 52 -14.23 2.41 8.54
CA GLY A 52 -14.61 1.01 8.77
C GLY A 52 -15.47 0.38 7.66
N GLY A 53 -16.21 1.17 6.89
CA GLY A 53 -16.94 0.69 5.70
C GLY A 53 -16.05 0.39 4.49
N ARG A 54 -14.78 0.84 4.49
CA ARG A 54 -13.84 0.68 3.38
C ARG A 54 -12.70 -0.29 3.67
N VAL A 55 -12.38 -0.50 4.94
CA VAL A 55 -11.30 -1.37 5.39
C VAL A 55 -11.89 -2.63 6.02
N THR A 56 -11.83 -3.74 5.29
CA THR A 56 -12.47 -5.02 5.68
C THR A 56 -11.51 -6.03 6.30
N ASP A 57 -10.19 -5.89 6.10
CA ASP A 57 -9.17 -6.76 6.69
C ASP A 57 -8.81 -6.28 8.11
N TYR A 58 -8.77 -7.19 9.07
CA TYR A 58 -8.44 -6.90 10.47
C TYR A 58 -7.05 -6.26 10.61
N TRP A 59 -6.07 -6.72 9.81
CA TRP A 59 -4.71 -6.19 9.83
C TRP A 59 -4.65 -4.77 9.29
N ASP A 60 -5.45 -4.45 8.28
CA ASP A 60 -5.52 -3.12 7.70
C ASP A 60 -6.23 -2.16 8.66
N GLN A 61 -7.29 -2.62 9.35
CA GLN A 61 -7.95 -1.84 10.40
C GLN A 61 -7.00 -1.53 11.58
N ARG A 62 -6.20 -2.51 12.01
CA ARG A 62 -5.20 -2.31 13.06
C ARG A 62 -4.14 -1.29 12.64
N THR A 63 -3.65 -1.39 11.41
CA THR A 63 -2.63 -0.48 10.87
C THR A 63 -3.19 0.94 10.77
N LEU A 64 -4.40 1.10 10.21
CA LEU A 64 -5.10 2.37 10.17
C LEU A 64 -5.23 3.03 11.54
N LYS A 65 -5.70 2.28 12.55
CA LYS A 65 -5.83 2.81 13.93
C LYS A 65 -4.48 3.28 14.49
N THR A 66 -3.42 2.53 14.20
CA THR A 66 -2.06 2.88 14.64
C THR A 66 -1.61 4.20 14.01
N ILE A 67 -1.82 4.37 12.71
CA ILE A 67 -1.51 5.62 12.00
C ILE A 67 -2.37 6.77 12.54
N LEU A 68 -3.68 6.56 12.72
CA LEU A 68 -4.59 7.59 13.25
C LEU A 68 -4.17 8.07 14.65
N LEU A 69 -3.70 7.17 15.52
CA LEU A 69 -3.23 7.55 16.85
C LEU A 69 -2.02 8.48 16.79
N THR A 70 -1.15 8.38 15.77
CA THR A 70 -0.01 9.31 15.60
C THR A 70 -0.47 10.77 15.43
N TYR A 71 -1.64 10.98 14.82
CA TYR A 71 -2.21 12.30 14.53
C TYR A 71 -3.31 12.74 15.50
N PHE A 72 -4.00 11.78 16.12
CA PHE A 72 -5.10 12.03 17.05
C PHE A 72 -4.81 11.29 18.36
N GLY A 73 -4.19 11.98 19.31
CA GLY A 73 -3.95 11.44 20.64
C GLY A 73 -3.54 12.50 21.64
N PHE A 74 -3.56 12.17 22.93
CA PHE A 74 -3.20 13.12 23.99
C PHE A 74 -1.76 13.63 23.85
N HIS A 75 -0.87 12.83 23.26
CA HIS A 75 0.54 13.18 23.04
C HIS A 75 0.72 14.26 21.97
N THR A 76 -0.24 14.46 21.06
CA THR A 76 -0.15 15.49 20.02
C THR A 76 -0.40 16.89 20.56
N LEU A 77 -0.92 17.00 21.79
CA LEU A 77 -1.08 18.27 22.51
C LEU A 77 0.17 18.62 23.34
N ALA A 78 1.19 17.76 23.36
CA ALA A 78 2.43 18.09 24.04
C ALA A 78 3.13 19.25 23.32
N PRO A 79 3.75 20.20 24.06
CA PRO A 79 4.59 21.21 23.44
C PRO A 79 5.74 20.53 22.70
N ASP A 80 6.14 21.08 21.56
CA ASP A 80 7.17 20.54 20.66
C ASP A 80 6.85 19.17 20.03
N TYR A 81 5.58 18.75 19.97
CA TYR A 81 5.23 17.52 19.28
C TYR A 81 5.37 17.65 17.76
N VAL A 82 6.12 16.73 17.16
CA VAL A 82 6.37 16.65 15.72
C VAL A 82 5.80 15.35 15.18
N TYR A 83 5.14 15.42 14.02
CA TYR A 83 4.52 14.27 13.35
C TYR A 83 5.51 13.40 12.56
N SER A 84 6.72 13.92 12.30
CA SER A 84 7.78 13.28 11.53
C SER A 84 9.10 13.45 12.28
N ALA A 85 9.95 12.42 12.27
CA ALA A 85 11.33 12.47 12.74
C ALA A 85 12.17 13.55 12.05
N SER A 86 11.82 13.97 10.82
CA SER A 86 12.49 15.07 10.12
C SER A 86 12.34 16.45 10.78
N GLY A 87 11.33 16.66 11.65
CA GLY A 87 11.07 18.00 12.21
C GLY A 87 10.14 18.87 11.37
N THR A 88 9.87 18.49 10.11
CA THR A 88 9.22 19.39 9.13
C THR A 88 7.73 19.55 9.37
N TYR A 89 7.06 18.50 9.86
CA TYR A 89 5.62 18.46 10.03
C TYR A 89 5.24 18.58 11.51
N TYR A 90 4.67 19.72 11.89
CA TYR A 90 4.24 19.98 13.26
C TYR A 90 2.93 20.78 13.29
N CYS A 91 2.31 20.84 14.48
CA CYS A 91 1.15 21.70 14.69
C CYS A 91 1.65 23.07 15.15
N PRO A 92 1.38 24.16 14.42
CA PRO A 92 1.75 25.49 14.89
C PRO A 92 0.97 25.82 16.17
N GLU A 93 1.64 26.44 17.14
CA GLU A 93 1.02 26.81 18.42
C GLU A 93 -0.03 27.91 18.20
N THR A 94 -1.06 27.91 19.05
CA THR A 94 -2.16 28.90 18.96
C THR A 94 -1.67 30.34 19.16
N GLU A 95 -0.50 30.54 19.79
CA GLU A 95 0.14 31.85 19.94
C GLU A 95 0.81 32.34 18.64
N GLU A 96 1.30 31.42 17.80
CA GLU A 96 2.00 31.74 16.54
C GLU A 96 1.05 31.81 15.34
N CYS A 97 -0.03 31.03 15.33
CA CYS A 97 -1.04 31.02 14.27
C CYS A 97 -2.45 31.09 14.86
N ASN A 98 -3.09 32.26 14.75
CA ASN A 98 -4.44 32.49 15.29
C ASN A 98 -5.49 32.83 14.22
N THR A 99 -5.07 33.07 12.99
CA THR A 99 -5.95 33.50 11.89
C THR A 99 -5.86 32.49 10.74
N LEU A 100 -6.98 32.29 10.03
CA LEU A 100 -7.08 31.34 8.91
C LEU A 100 -6.01 31.58 7.84
N GLU A 101 -5.72 32.85 7.55
CA GLU A 101 -4.70 33.24 6.57
C GLU A 101 -3.30 32.74 6.96
N MET A 102 -2.96 32.79 8.26
CA MET A 102 -1.66 32.33 8.74
C MET A 102 -1.54 30.80 8.63
N TYR A 103 -2.61 30.06 8.94
CA TYR A 103 -2.65 28.61 8.72
C TYR A 103 -2.48 28.26 7.23
N ARG A 104 -3.01 29.09 6.34
CA ARG A 104 -2.86 28.87 4.90
C ARG A 104 -1.42 29.11 4.45
N GLU A 105 -0.80 30.20 4.91
CA GLU A 105 0.61 30.49 4.62
C GLU A 105 1.52 29.36 5.14
N PHE A 106 1.29 28.87 6.35
CA PHE A 106 2.00 27.72 6.91
C PHE A 106 1.88 26.46 6.04
N VAL A 107 0.69 26.15 5.54
CA VAL A 107 0.49 24.99 4.64
C VAL A 107 1.20 25.21 3.29
N GLU A 108 1.25 26.44 2.80
CA GLU A 108 1.95 26.79 1.56
C GLU A 108 3.49 26.73 1.71
N GLU A 109 4.02 26.85 2.92
CA GLU A 109 5.46 26.68 3.21
C GLU A 109 5.92 25.21 3.23
N LEU A 110 5.00 24.25 3.38
CA LEU A 110 5.34 22.83 3.45
C LEU A 110 5.86 22.28 2.11
N PRO A 111 6.74 21.26 2.13
CA PRO A 111 7.24 20.65 0.92
C PRO A 111 6.12 20.06 0.04
N ILE A 112 6.18 20.34 -1.26
CA ILE A 112 5.24 19.77 -2.27
C ILE A 112 5.41 18.24 -2.37
N ILE A 113 6.64 17.75 -2.15
CA ILE A 113 6.96 16.34 -2.18
C ILE A 113 7.09 15.87 -0.73
N GLU A 114 6.16 15.03 -0.31
CA GLU A 114 6.13 14.46 1.03
C GLU A 114 7.02 13.23 1.12
N GLU A 115 7.80 13.15 2.20
CA GLU A 115 8.62 11.96 2.49
C GLU A 115 7.77 10.84 3.09
N PRO A 116 8.07 9.56 2.81
CA PRO A 116 7.28 8.42 3.30
C PRO A 116 7.23 8.32 4.83
N GLU A 117 8.16 8.99 5.51
CA GLU A 117 8.27 9.04 6.96
C GLU A 117 7.03 9.63 7.64
N ILE A 118 6.36 10.60 7.00
CA ILE A 118 5.11 11.19 7.52
C ILE A 118 4.03 10.12 7.72
N PHE A 119 4.01 9.09 6.87
CA PHE A 119 3.09 7.96 6.98
C PHE A 119 3.61 6.84 7.90
N GLY A 120 4.73 7.06 8.59
CA GLY A 120 5.41 6.05 9.40
C GLY A 120 6.09 4.96 8.55
N MET A 121 6.37 5.24 7.27
CA MET A 121 7.00 4.29 6.35
C MET A 121 8.50 4.57 6.21
N HIS A 122 9.25 3.52 5.86
CA HIS A 122 10.69 3.64 5.58
C HIS A 122 10.90 4.17 4.14
N ASP A 123 11.97 4.92 3.91
CA ASP A 123 12.44 5.40 2.59
C ASP A 123 12.40 4.37 1.44
N ASN A 124 12.62 3.08 1.74
CA ASN A 124 12.53 2.00 0.76
C ASN A 124 11.13 1.86 0.13
N ALA A 125 10.09 2.34 0.81
CA ALA A 125 8.73 2.39 0.27
C ALA A 125 8.65 3.31 -0.96
N ASN A 126 9.41 4.41 -0.97
CA ASN A 126 9.47 5.32 -2.11
C ASN A 126 10.10 4.65 -3.34
N ILE A 127 11.15 3.83 -3.13
CA ILE A 127 11.78 3.05 -4.20
C ILE A 127 10.77 2.06 -4.81
N ALA A 128 10.03 1.33 -3.98
CA ALA A 128 9.03 0.37 -4.46
C ALA A 128 7.91 1.06 -5.24
N PHE A 129 7.42 2.20 -4.74
CA PHE A 129 6.43 3.03 -5.42
C PHE A 129 6.93 3.52 -6.79
N GLN A 130 8.13 4.11 -6.84
CA GLN A 130 8.72 4.60 -8.09
C GLN A 130 8.98 3.48 -9.10
N MET A 131 9.42 2.29 -8.65
CA MET A 131 9.58 1.13 -9.52
C MET A 131 8.24 0.69 -10.12
N LYS A 132 7.17 0.69 -9.33
CA LYS A 132 5.82 0.33 -9.79
C LYS A 132 5.29 1.34 -10.80
N GLU A 133 5.39 2.63 -10.50
CA GLU A 133 4.96 3.69 -11.43
C GLU A 133 5.76 3.63 -12.73
N THR A 134 7.08 3.46 -12.66
CA THR A 134 7.93 3.28 -13.85
C THR A 134 7.49 2.08 -14.67
N LYS A 135 7.19 0.94 -14.02
CA LYS A 135 6.69 -0.25 -14.69
C LYS A 135 5.33 -0.01 -15.35
N ASN A 136 4.42 0.70 -14.69
CA ASN A 136 3.12 1.08 -15.24
C ASN A 136 3.30 1.94 -16.50
N VAL A 137 4.17 2.96 -16.44
CA VAL A 137 4.46 3.82 -17.59
C VAL A 137 5.05 3.02 -18.75
N ILE A 138 6.03 2.16 -18.50
CA ILE A 138 6.61 1.30 -19.54
C ILE A 138 5.55 0.36 -20.14
N GLN A 139 4.70 -0.22 -19.31
CA GLN A 139 3.61 -1.09 -19.75
C GLN A 139 2.63 -0.32 -20.65
N THR A 140 2.22 0.89 -20.26
CA THR A 140 1.36 1.76 -21.08
C THR A 140 2.04 2.13 -22.41
N ILE A 141 3.34 2.42 -22.41
CA ILE A 141 4.08 2.68 -23.64
C ILE A 141 4.06 1.46 -24.57
N MET A 142 4.28 0.26 -24.03
CA MET A 142 4.20 -0.99 -24.82
C MET A 142 2.79 -1.24 -25.36
N GLU A 143 1.74 -0.88 -24.63
CA GLU A 143 0.35 -1.02 -25.08
C GLU A 143 -0.02 -0.05 -26.22
N VAL A 144 0.61 1.12 -26.25
CA VAL A 144 0.42 2.13 -27.31
C VAL A 144 1.25 1.83 -28.56
N GLN A 145 2.26 0.94 -28.48
CA GLN A 145 3.06 0.58 -29.65
C GLN A 145 2.20 -0.08 -30.75
N PRO A 146 2.23 0.42 -31.99
CA PRO A 146 1.50 -0.20 -33.09
C PRO A 146 2.01 -1.63 -33.31
N ARG A 147 1.09 -2.60 -33.23
CA ARG A 147 1.39 -4.03 -33.43
C ARG A 147 1.77 -4.37 -34.88
N GLU A 148 1.68 -3.41 -35.78
CA GLU A 148 2.05 -3.51 -37.19
C GLU A 148 3.43 -2.86 -37.39
N GLY A 149 4.50 -3.63 -37.20
CA GLY A 149 5.86 -3.11 -37.42
C GLY A 149 7.03 -4.02 -37.07
N GLY A 150 6.80 -5.25 -36.57
CA GLY A 150 7.86 -6.23 -36.35
C GLY A 150 8.00 -7.17 -37.54
N SER A 151 9.05 -6.98 -38.33
CA SER A 151 9.53 -7.99 -39.27
C SER A 151 9.61 -9.35 -38.56
N SER A 152 9.12 -10.40 -39.21
CA SER A 152 8.96 -11.77 -38.73
C SER A 152 10.28 -12.52 -38.53
N GLU A 153 11.25 -11.91 -37.87
CA GLU A 153 12.62 -12.44 -37.71
C GLU A 153 12.97 -12.70 -36.23
N GLY A 154 11.95 -12.98 -35.42
CA GLY A 154 12.07 -13.48 -34.05
C GLY A 154 11.13 -14.65 -33.82
N LYS A 155 11.54 -15.59 -32.95
CA LYS A 155 10.70 -16.70 -32.49
C LYS A 155 9.34 -16.18 -32.06
N SER A 156 8.26 -16.86 -32.45
CA SER A 156 6.92 -16.50 -32.00
C SER A 156 6.87 -16.49 -30.47
N PRO A 157 6.10 -15.60 -29.81
CA PRO A 157 5.87 -15.68 -28.38
C PRO A 157 5.45 -17.09 -27.93
N ASP A 158 4.68 -17.83 -28.74
CA ASP A 158 4.32 -19.22 -28.46
C ASP A 158 5.52 -20.17 -28.50
N GLU A 159 6.47 -19.94 -29.41
CA GLU A 159 7.68 -20.75 -29.57
C GLU A 159 8.67 -20.51 -28.41
N LEU A 160 8.76 -19.27 -27.91
CA LEU A 160 9.52 -18.94 -26.70
C LEU A 160 8.91 -19.57 -25.44
N VAL A 161 7.58 -19.60 -25.34
CA VAL A 161 6.87 -20.24 -24.23
C VAL A 161 7.09 -21.75 -24.26
N LEU A 162 7.05 -22.38 -25.44
CA LEU A 162 7.36 -23.80 -25.62
C LEU A 162 8.80 -24.13 -25.20
N GLU A 163 9.78 -23.35 -25.66
CA GLU A 163 11.19 -23.53 -25.29
C GLU A 163 11.43 -23.38 -23.77
N GLN A 164 10.75 -22.43 -23.12
CA GLN A 164 10.80 -22.28 -21.67
C GLN A 164 10.13 -23.47 -20.95
N CYS A 165 8.99 -23.95 -21.44
CA CYS A 165 8.33 -25.14 -20.90
C CYS A 165 9.25 -26.37 -20.97
N ASP A 166 9.90 -26.59 -22.11
CA ASP A 166 10.82 -27.72 -22.31
C ASP A 166 12.04 -27.63 -21.37
N SER A 167 12.62 -26.44 -21.23
CA SER A 167 13.73 -26.18 -20.28
C SER A 167 13.35 -26.47 -18.82
N VAL A 168 12.13 -26.12 -18.42
CA VAL A 168 11.60 -26.41 -17.08
C VAL A 168 11.40 -27.92 -16.90
N ILE A 169 10.86 -28.61 -17.90
CA ILE A 169 10.65 -30.07 -17.87
C ILE A 169 11.98 -30.81 -17.73
N GLU A 170 13.03 -30.42 -18.46
CA GLU A 170 14.36 -31.05 -18.35
C GLU A 170 15.01 -30.83 -16.98
N ARG A 171 14.89 -29.62 -16.42
CA ARG A 171 15.40 -29.29 -15.09
C ARG A 171 14.67 -30.02 -13.96
N ILE A 172 13.37 -30.27 -14.13
CA ILE A 172 12.58 -31.03 -13.16
C ILE A 172 12.93 -32.52 -13.26
N LYS A 173 12.98 -33.09 -14.46
CA LYS A 173 13.32 -34.52 -14.69
C LYS A 173 14.66 -34.93 -14.08
N THR A 174 15.64 -34.03 -14.06
CA THR A 174 16.98 -34.28 -13.50
C THR A 174 17.04 -34.19 -11.97
N LYS A 175 16.10 -33.49 -11.32
CA LYS A 175 16.06 -33.32 -9.86
C LYS A 175 15.15 -34.31 -9.13
N ILE A 176 14.35 -35.10 -9.85
CA ILE A 176 13.49 -36.09 -9.20
C ILE A 176 14.32 -37.33 -8.88
N ASP A 177 14.56 -37.53 -7.59
CA ASP A 177 15.13 -38.74 -7.03
C ASP A 177 14.13 -39.90 -7.20
N LYS A 178 14.48 -40.84 -8.09
CA LYS A 178 13.64 -41.98 -8.44
C LYS A 178 13.59 -43.04 -7.34
N ASP A 179 14.51 -42.98 -6.37
CA ASP A 179 14.63 -43.98 -5.30
C ASP A 179 13.72 -43.63 -4.10
N ASN A 180 13.40 -42.35 -3.92
CA ASN A 180 12.51 -41.84 -2.85
C ASN A 180 11.11 -41.43 -3.34
N ALA A 181 10.79 -41.64 -4.62
CA ALA A 181 9.50 -41.28 -5.18
C ALA A 181 8.37 -42.22 -4.72
N HIS A 182 7.25 -41.64 -4.29
CA HIS A 182 6.10 -42.41 -3.81
C HIS A 182 5.56 -43.34 -4.93
N PRO A 183 5.26 -44.63 -4.66
CA PRO A 183 4.91 -45.63 -5.68
C PRO A 183 3.71 -45.28 -6.57
N SER A 184 2.85 -44.35 -6.14
CA SER A 184 1.70 -43.89 -6.92
C SER A 184 2.03 -42.94 -8.07
N LEU A 185 3.25 -42.38 -8.11
CA LEU A 185 3.69 -41.38 -9.09
C LEU A 185 4.47 -42.00 -10.27
N LEU A 186 4.81 -43.28 -10.17
CA LEU A 186 5.69 -44.00 -11.08
C LEU A 186 4.93 -45.18 -11.70
N GLU A 187 4.78 -45.19 -13.03
CA GLU A 187 4.28 -46.34 -13.77
C GLU A 187 5.46 -47.09 -14.41
N LYS A 188 5.43 -48.43 -14.36
CA LYS A 188 6.44 -49.25 -15.06
C LYS A 188 6.12 -49.28 -16.55
N GLY A 189 6.82 -48.45 -17.33
CA GLY A 189 6.84 -48.52 -18.78
C GLY A 189 7.69 -49.72 -19.26
N LYS A 190 7.57 -50.05 -20.55
CA LYS A 190 8.28 -51.19 -21.18
C LYS A 190 9.81 -51.05 -21.17
N HIS A 191 10.35 -49.87 -20.85
CA HIS A 191 11.79 -49.57 -20.83
C HIS A 191 12.31 -49.05 -19.47
N GLY A 192 11.52 -49.23 -18.40
CA GLY A 192 11.89 -48.80 -17.06
C GLY A 192 10.78 -48.01 -16.36
N VAL A 193 11.14 -47.33 -15.28
CA VAL A 193 10.19 -46.56 -14.48
C VAL A 193 9.98 -45.18 -15.10
N GLU A 194 8.75 -44.90 -15.56
CA GLU A 194 8.35 -43.65 -16.22
C GLU A 194 7.32 -42.90 -15.37
N PHE A 195 7.29 -41.57 -15.49
CA PHE A 195 6.29 -40.75 -14.82
C PHE A 195 4.93 -40.95 -15.48
N ARG A 196 3.89 -41.06 -14.66
CA ARG A 196 2.51 -41.16 -15.13
C ARG A 196 2.13 -39.90 -15.90
N SER A 197 1.95 -40.03 -17.21
CA SER A 197 1.43 -38.95 -18.06
C SER A 197 -0.05 -38.74 -17.73
N TYR A 198 -0.38 -37.67 -17.02
CA TYR A 198 -1.76 -37.20 -16.91
C TYR A 198 -2.16 -36.56 -18.26
N ARG A 199 -2.90 -37.32 -19.07
CA ARG A 199 -3.75 -36.76 -20.11
C ARG A 199 -5.07 -36.30 -19.51
#